data_AF-A0A538RD25-F1
#
_entry.id   AF-A0A538RD25-F1
#
_cell.length_a   1.000
_cell.length_b   1.000
_cell.length_c   1.000
_cell.angle_alpha   90.00
_cell.angle_beta   90.00
_cell.angle_gamma   90.00
#
_symmetry.space_group_name_H-M   'P 1'
#
loop_
_entity.id
_entity.type
_entity.pdbx_description
1 polymer ?
#
loop_
_entity_poly.entity_id
_entity_poly.type
_entity_poly.pdbx_seq_one_letter_code
_entity_poly.pdbx_strand_id
1 'polypeptide(L)'
;IADDGQFLNAPDTYMQKIAVGPEARGMIDLRESPTWNLTRIAKAKGKKVQDCTAVILDRDRHTELIAEVRQAGARIRLIGDGDVSGAVMTANPDSGIDVLFGTGGAPEGVIAAAALKCVGGELQGRLRFRNDQERARAVKMGVKAEDTVYGTDDLARGDVMFAATGVTKGYLLDGVRFFGDGAKTESIVMRSKSGTVRVINATHHFNTKPKYSWATGLEP
;
A
#
# COMPACT_ATOMS: atom_id res chain seq x y z
N ILE A 1 3.67 6.55 11.13
CA ILE A 1 4.48 7.15 12.21
C ILE A 1 5.81 6.40 12.26
N ALA A 2 6.91 7.13 12.33
CA ALA A 2 8.26 6.61 12.55
C ALA A 2 9.07 7.72 13.26
N ASP A 3 10.27 7.39 13.71
CA ASP A 3 11.22 8.40 14.20
C ASP A 3 11.64 9.35 13.07
N ASP A 4 12.23 10.49 13.44
CA ASP A 4 12.65 11.51 12.47
C ASP A 4 13.63 10.94 11.43
N GLY A 5 13.45 11.37 10.17
CA GLY A 5 14.28 10.94 9.04
C GLY A 5 14.14 9.46 8.61
N GLN A 6 13.22 8.68 9.21
CA GLN A 6 13.09 7.25 8.88
C GLN A 6 12.30 6.99 7.60
N PHE A 7 11.43 7.90 7.17
CA PHE A 7 10.74 7.79 5.89
C PHE A 7 11.59 8.37 4.76
N LEU A 8 11.52 7.74 3.58
CA LEU A 8 11.99 8.41 2.37
C LEU A 8 11.17 9.69 2.18
N ASN A 9 11.87 10.82 2.04
CA ASN A 9 11.26 12.07 1.62
C ASN A 9 10.90 11.98 0.13
N ALA A 10 9.79 11.29 -0.17
CA ALA A 10 9.38 11.00 -1.53
C ALA A 10 8.90 12.28 -2.22
N PRO A 11 9.42 12.62 -3.41
CA PRO A 11 8.90 13.72 -4.21
C PRO A 11 7.47 13.41 -4.68
N ASP A 12 6.68 14.45 -4.94
CA ASP A 12 5.35 14.32 -5.55
C ASP A 12 5.45 13.92 -7.02
N THR A 13 5.69 12.64 -7.24
CA THR A 13 5.87 12.01 -8.56
C THR A 13 5.33 10.59 -8.52
N TYR A 14 5.43 9.87 -9.63
CA TYR A 14 5.01 8.47 -9.70
C TYR A 14 6.09 7.52 -9.20
N MET A 15 5.65 6.34 -8.75
CA MET A 15 6.50 5.22 -8.38
C MET A 15 5.90 3.95 -8.98
N GLN A 16 6.71 3.21 -9.73
CA GLN A 16 6.42 1.83 -10.09
C GLN A 16 6.63 0.96 -8.85
N LYS A 17 5.68 0.09 -8.55
CA LYS A 17 5.59 -0.68 -7.31
C LYS A 17 5.33 -2.15 -7.61
N ILE A 18 5.96 -3.00 -6.82
CA ILE A 18 5.57 -4.39 -6.63
C ILE A 18 5.52 -4.67 -5.14
N ALA A 19 4.45 -5.31 -4.66
CA ALA A 19 4.31 -5.59 -3.23
C ALA A 19 3.68 -6.96 -2.99
N VAL A 20 4.13 -7.64 -1.93
CA VAL A 20 3.68 -8.97 -1.52
C VAL A 20 3.64 -9.11 0.00
N GLY A 21 2.84 -10.07 0.47
CA GLY A 21 2.81 -10.48 1.87
C GLY A 21 4.05 -11.26 2.31
N PRO A 22 4.14 -11.60 3.61
CA PRO A 22 5.33 -12.23 4.21
C PRO A 22 5.73 -13.57 3.57
N GLU A 23 4.77 -14.35 3.08
CA GLU A 23 5.01 -15.67 2.45
C GLU A 23 5.86 -15.59 1.18
N ALA A 24 5.85 -14.45 0.48
CA ALA A 24 6.60 -14.24 -0.76
C ALA A 24 7.69 -13.15 -0.60
N ARG A 25 8.03 -12.76 0.63
CA ARG A 25 9.16 -11.86 0.89
C ARG A 25 10.46 -12.51 0.41
N GLY A 26 11.30 -11.72 -0.24
CA GLY A 26 12.56 -12.10 -0.88
C GLY A 26 12.41 -12.74 -2.26
N MET A 27 11.18 -12.88 -2.77
CA MET A 27 10.90 -13.61 -4.02
C MET A 27 10.63 -12.71 -5.22
N ILE A 28 10.51 -11.40 -5.00
CA ILE A 28 10.16 -10.43 -6.02
C ILE A 28 11.37 -9.61 -6.48
N ASP A 29 11.35 -9.17 -7.74
CA ASP A 29 12.29 -8.19 -8.28
C ASP A 29 11.56 -7.28 -9.29
N LEU A 30 11.51 -5.98 -8.99
CA LEU A 30 10.89 -4.96 -9.85
C LEU A 30 11.62 -4.78 -11.21
N ARG A 31 12.83 -5.30 -11.35
CA ARG A 31 13.60 -5.29 -12.61
C ARG A 31 13.16 -6.39 -13.56
N GLU A 32 12.54 -7.43 -13.02
CA GLU A 32 12.07 -8.58 -13.78
C GLU A 32 10.62 -8.38 -14.24
N SER A 33 10.20 -9.20 -15.21
CA SER A 33 8.86 -9.10 -15.75
C SER A 33 7.77 -9.51 -14.73
N PRO A 34 6.53 -8.98 -14.86
CA PRO A 34 5.37 -9.49 -14.15
C PRO A 34 5.22 -11.01 -14.18
N THR A 35 5.47 -11.64 -15.34
CA THR A 35 5.41 -13.11 -15.51
C THR A 35 6.43 -13.84 -14.64
N TRP A 36 7.67 -13.33 -14.61
CA TRP A 36 8.73 -13.89 -13.77
C TRP A 36 8.38 -13.80 -12.28
N ASN A 37 7.89 -12.63 -11.87
CA ASN A 37 7.50 -12.38 -10.48
C ASN A 37 6.33 -13.28 -10.07
N LEU A 38 5.29 -13.39 -10.89
CA LEU A 38 4.15 -14.27 -10.63
C LEU A 38 4.55 -15.72 -10.44
N THR A 39 5.49 -16.23 -11.25
CA THR A 39 6.01 -17.59 -11.13
C THR A 39 6.71 -17.81 -9.79
N ARG A 40 7.51 -16.84 -9.35
CA ARG A 40 8.24 -16.88 -8.06
C ARG A 40 7.30 -16.77 -6.87
N ILE A 41 6.32 -15.87 -6.94
CA ILE A 41 5.30 -15.68 -5.91
C ILE A 41 4.44 -16.95 -5.77
N ALA A 42 3.98 -17.51 -6.88
CA ALA A 42 3.21 -18.76 -6.90
C ALA A 42 3.99 -19.90 -6.24
N LYS A 43 5.28 -20.05 -6.60
CA LYS A 43 6.17 -21.04 -5.97
C LYS A 43 6.31 -20.85 -4.47
N ALA A 44 6.53 -19.61 -4.01
CA ALA A 44 6.69 -19.29 -2.60
C ALA A 44 5.42 -19.61 -1.79
N LYS A 45 4.26 -19.35 -2.38
CA LYS A 45 2.94 -19.62 -1.79
C LYS A 45 2.42 -21.04 -1.98
N GLY A 46 3.17 -21.92 -2.67
CA GLY A 46 2.72 -23.28 -2.98
C GLY A 46 1.49 -23.34 -3.89
N LYS A 47 1.29 -22.33 -4.74
CA LYS A 47 0.15 -22.18 -5.65
C LYS A 47 0.58 -22.33 -7.11
N LYS A 48 -0.38 -22.50 -8.01
CA LYS A 48 -0.15 -22.28 -9.44
C LYS A 48 -0.30 -20.79 -9.78
N VAL A 49 0.30 -20.35 -10.88
CA VAL A 49 0.18 -18.95 -11.33
C VAL A 49 -1.29 -18.57 -11.56
N GLN A 50 -2.11 -19.51 -12.06
CA GLN A 50 -3.53 -19.30 -12.32
C GLN A 50 -4.36 -19.05 -11.05
N ASP A 51 -3.86 -19.50 -9.90
CA ASP A 51 -4.51 -19.30 -8.61
C ASP A 51 -4.11 -17.96 -7.97
N CYS A 52 -3.07 -17.30 -8.49
CA CYS A 52 -2.61 -16.01 -7.99
C CYS A 52 -3.54 -14.88 -8.45
N THR A 53 -3.78 -13.91 -7.57
CA THR A 53 -4.50 -12.67 -7.91
C THR A 53 -3.60 -11.45 -7.78
N ALA A 54 -3.43 -10.71 -8.88
CA ALA A 54 -2.78 -9.41 -8.88
C ALA A 54 -3.80 -8.28 -8.70
N VAL A 55 -3.52 -7.33 -7.81
CA VAL A 55 -4.26 -6.07 -7.72
C VAL A 55 -3.51 -4.97 -8.48
N ILE A 56 -4.22 -4.25 -9.35
CA ILE A 56 -3.64 -3.24 -10.27
C ILE A 56 -4.61 -2.05 -10.36
N LEU A 57 -4.09 -0.82 -10.36
CA LEU A 57 -4.91 0.37 -10.63
C LEU A 57 -5.42 0.36 -12.08
N ASP A 58 -6.70 0.63 -12.27
CA ASP A 58 -7.33 0.72 -13.60
C ASP A 58 -6.98 2.04 -14.27
N ARG A 59 -5.92 2.03 -15.09
CA ARG A 59 -5.36 3.21 -15.76
C ARG A 59 -4.76 2.79 -17.09
N ASP A 60 -4.85 3.66 -18.10
CA ASP A 60 -4.31 3.39 -19.45
C ASP A 60 -2.82 3.00 -19.43
N ARG A 61 -2.03 3.64 -18.55
CA ARG A 61 -0.60 3.35 -18.34
C ARG A 61 -0.30 1.91 -17.85
N HIS A 62 -1.30 1.13 -17.48
CA HIS A 62 -1.16 -0.26 -17.04
C HIS A 62 -1.66 -1.27 -18.08
N THR A 63 -2.03 -0.84 -19.29
CA THR A 63 -2.56 -1.73 -20.34
C THR A 63 -1.61 -2.89 -20.66
N GLU A 64 -0.31 -2.60 -20.85
CA GLU A 64 0.71 -3.62 -21.13
C GLU A 64 0.91 -4.58 -19.94
N LEU A 65 1.00 -4.03 -18.73
CA LEU A 65 1.10 -4.80 -17.49
C LEU A 65 -0.11 -5.76 -17.34
N ILE A 66 -1.33 -5.25 -17.56
CA ILE A 66 -2.57 -6.04 -17.46
C ILE A 66 -2.57 -7.16 -18.52
N ALA A 67 -2.14 -6.87 -19.75
CA ALA A 67 -2.04 -7.86 -20.81
C ALA A 67 -1.06 -8.98 -20.45
N GLU A 68 0.13 -8.63 -19.93
CA GLU A 68 1.13 -9.62 -19.53
C GLU A 68 0.66 -10.49 -18.37
N VAL A 69 0.06 -9.89 -17.33
CA VAL A 69 -0.47 -10.66 -16.17
C VAL A 69 -1.58 -11.62 -16.62
N ARG A 70 -2.44 -11.22 -17.57
CA ARG A 70 -3.44 -12.11 -18.18
C ARG A 70 -2.78 -13.24 -18.97
N GLN A 71 -1.74 -12.93 -19.76
CA GLN A 71 -1.01 -13.93 -20.54
C GLN A 71 -0.30 -14.95 -19.66
N ALA A 72 0.24 -14.52 -18.52
CA ALA A 72 0.82 -15.42 -17.51
C ALA A 72 -0.23 -16.33 -16.86
N GLY A 73 -1.52 -16.00 -17.00
CA GLY A 73 -2.66 -16.79 -16.52
C GLY A 73 -3.16 -16.41 -15.13
N ALA A 74 -2.54 -15.43 -14.47
CA ALA A 74 -2.99 -14.96 -13.16
C ALA A 74 -4.29 -14.15 -13.26
N ARG A 75 -5.06 -14.15 -12.17
CA ARG A 75 -6.28 -13.34 -12.04
C ARG A 75 -5.90 -11.88 -11.79
N ILE A 76 -6.71 -10.95 -12.27
CA ILE A 76 -6.51 -9.52 -12.03
C ILE A 76 -7.72 -8.94 -11.34
N ARG A 77 -7.45 -8.16 -10.30
CA ARG A 77 -8.41 -7.27 -9.67
C ARG A 77 -8.04 -5.82 -9.95
N LEU A 78 -8.84 -5.20 -10.80
CA LEU A 78 -8.70 -3.78 -11.11
C LEU A 78 -9.33 -2.94 -10.00
N ILE A 79 -8.63 -1.90 -9.56
CA ILE A 79 -9.12 -0.94 -8.58
C ILE A 79 -9.08 0.49 -9.14
N GLY A 80 -10.13 1.26 -8.88
CA GLY A 80 -10.20 2.65 -9.35
C GLY A 80 -9.23 3.58 -8.62
N ASP A 81 -8.94 3.33 -7.35
CA ASP A 81 -7.99 4.08 -6.54
C ASP A 81 -7.54 3.23 -5.32
N GLY A 82 -6.58 3.73 -4.54
CA GLY A 82 -6.22 3.19 -3.24
C GLY A 82 -5.17 2.08 -3.29
N ASP A 83 -4.04 2.32 -3.96
CA ASP A 83 -2.94 1.34 -4.06
C ASP A 83 -2.25 1.04 -2.72
N VAL A 84 -2.35 1.93 -1.72
CA VAL A 84 -1.99 1.63 -0.33
C VAL A 84 -2.80 0.46 0.20
N SER A 85 -4.13 0.48 0.04
CA SER A 85 -4.99 -0.62 0.48
C SER A 85 -4.71 -1.89 -0.32
N GLY A 86 -4.44 -1.74 -1.63
CA GLY A 86 -3.99 -2.83 -2.51
C GLY A 86 -2.74 -3.53 -1.98
N ALA A 87 -1.72 -2.76 -1.60
CA ALA A 87 -0.48 -3.29 -1.04
C ALA A 87 -0.73 -4.03 0.28
N VAL A 88 -1.47 -3.43 1.23
CA VAL A 88 -1.72 -4.04 2.54
C VAL A 88 -2.52 -5.33 2.43
N MET A 89 -3.47 -5.42 1.49
CA MET A 89 -4.23 -6.64 1.24
C MET A 89 -3.33 -7.83 0.88
N THR A 90 -2.18 -7.63 0.21
CA THR A 90 -1.26 -8.72 -0.14
C THR A 90 -0.73 -9.49 1.08
N ALA A 91 -0.75 -8.88 2.26
CA ALA A 91 -0.34 -9.45 3.53
C ALA A 91 -1.51 -9.95 4.39
N ASN A 92 -2.76 -9.80 3.93
CA ASN A 92 -3.94 -10.38 4.56
C ASN A 92 -4.32 -11.69 3.83
N PRO A 93 -4.19 -12.86 4.49
CA PRO A 93 -4.53 -14.16 3.90
C PRO A 93 -5.98 -14.25 3.41
N ASP A 94 -6.91 -13.54 4.04
CA ASP A 94 -8.33 -13.58 3.71
C ASP A 94 -8.73 -12.64 2.56
N SER A 95 -7.80 -11.80 2.08
CA SER A 95 -8.09 -10.83 1.02
C SER A 95 -8.24 -11.45 -0.37
N GLY A 96 -7.66 -12.64 -0.58
CA GLY A 96 -7.53 -13.28 -1.89
C GLY A 96 -6.57 -12.56 -2.85
N ILE A 97 -5.79 -11.58 -2.39
CA ILE A 97 -4.81 -10.83 -3.17
C ILE A 97 -3.40 -11.35 -2.87
N ASP A 98 -2.64 -11.67 -3.92
CA ASP A 98 -1.30 -12.23 -3.76
C ASP A 98 -0.19 -11.20 -4.00
N VAL A 99 -0.43 -10.23 -4.88
CA VAL A 99 0.56 -9.25 -5.30
C VAL A 99 -0.10 -7.94 -5.76
N LEU A 100 0.53 -6.81 -5.46
CA LEU A 100 0.25 -5.52 -6.10
C LEU A 100 1.27 -5.31 -7.21
N PHE A 101 0.81 -4.90 -8.39
CA PHE A 101 1.65 -4.38 -9.46
C PHE A 101 1.18 -3.00 -9.92
N GLY A 102 2.12 -2.21 -10.45
CA GLY A 102 1.82 -1.04 -11.27
C GLY A 102 2.43 0.25 -10.75
N THR A 103 1.97 1.37 -11.30
CA THR A 103 2.49 2.71 -11.06
C THR A 103 1.43 3.61 -10.42
N GLY A 104 1.74 4.08 -9.22
CA GLY A 104 0.92 5.01 -8.43
C GLY A 104 1.79 6.09 -7.78
N GLY A 105 1.25 6.92 -6.90
CA GLY A 105 2.03 8.03 -6.32
C GLY A 105 3.17 7.54 -5.41
N ALA A 106 4.30 8.22 -5.44
CA ALA A 106 5.46 7.88 -4.62
C ALA A 106 5.20 7.99 -3.10
N PRO A 107 4.49 9.03 -2.59
CA PRO A 107 4.14 9.13 -1.17
C PRO A 107 3.34 7.91 -0.68
N GLU A 108 2.38 7.43 -1.46
CA GLU A 108 1.58 6.24 -1.16
C GLU A 108 2.46 4.98 -1.11
N GLY A 109 3.53 4.91 -1.91
CA GLY A 109 4.51 3.84 -1.84
C GLY A 109 5.22 3.77 -0.49
N VAL A 110 5.58 4.93 0.09
CA VAL A 110 6.18 5.03 1.42
C VAL A 110 5.20 4.57 2.51
N ILE A 111 3.94 5.00 2.42
CA ILE A 111 2.89 4.59 3.35
C ILE A 111 2.65 3.07 3.28
N ALA A 112 2.57 2.52 2.08
CA ALA A 112 2.40 1.08 1.85
C ALA A 112 3.59 0.27 2.38
N ALA A 113 4.82 0.74 2.17
CA ALA A 113 6.03 0.10 2.70
C ALA A 113 6.03 0.08 4.23
N ALA A 114 5.61 1.18 4.88
CA ALA A 114 5.48 1.24 6.34
C ALA A 114 4.45 0.22 6.87
N ALA A 115 3.33 0.06 6.17
CA ALA A 115 2.31 -0.93 6.52
C ALA A 115 2.81 -2.37 6.36
N LEU A 116 3.41 -2.69 5.20
CA LEU A 116 3.94 -4.03 4.92
C LEU A 116 5.09 -4.42 5.86
N LYS A 117 5.95 -3.46 6.21
CA LYS A 117 6.98 -3.67 7.22
C LYS A 117 6.42 -4.10 8.58
N CYS A 118 5.24 -3.61 8.96
CA CYS A 118 4.60 -4.02 10.21
C CYS A 118 4.17 -5.50 10.24
N VAL A 119 3.96 -6.10 9.06
CA VAL A 119 3.43 -7.46 8.90
C VAL A 119 4.43 -8.40 8.20
N GLY A 120 5.69 -7.97 8.06
CA GLY A 120 6.76 -8.77 7.45
C GLY A 120 6.63 -8.95 5.93
N GLY A 121 5.80 -8.17 5.26
CA GLY A 121 5.69 -8.17 3.79
C GLY A 121 6.87 -7.46 3.12
N GLU A 122 6.82 -7.36 1.81
CA GLU A 122 7.81 -6.66 1.01
C GLU A 122 7.15 -5.76 -0.03
N LEU A 123 7.72 -4.58 -0.19
CA LEU A 123 7.48 -3.64 -1.28
C LEU A 123 8.81 -3.23 -1.89
N GLN A 124 8.87 -3.27 -3.22
CA GLN A 124 9.93 -2.64 -4.00
C GLN A 124 9.33 -1.50 -4.84
N GLY A 125 10.02 -0.37 -4.87
CA GLY A 125 9.60 0.83 -5.58
C GLY A 125 10.70 1.40 -6.47
N ARG A 126 10.32 1.97 -7.62
CA ARG A 126 11.22 2.78 -8.47
C ARG A 126 10.51 4.06 -8.89
N LEU A 127 11.13 5.21 -8.66
CA LEU A 127 10.55 6.50 -9.00
C LEU A 127 10.45 6.66 -10.52
N ARG A 128 9.40 7.35 -10.96
CA ARG A 128 9.08 7.60 -12.37
C ARG A 128 8.76 9.09 -12.53
N PHE A 129 9.76 9.84 -13.00
CA PHE A 129 9.63 11.27 -13.21
C PHE A 129 8.89 11.57 -14.51
N ARG A 130 7.99 12.55 -14.48
CA ARG A 130 7.21 12.97 -15.66
C ARG A 130 7.97 13.92 -16.56
N ASN A 131 8.99 14.60 -16.03
CA ASN A 131 9.79 15.61 -16.72
C ASN A 131 11.10 15.89 -15.97
N ASP A 132 12.00 16.63 -16.60
CA ASP A 132 13.31 16.97 -16.04
C ASP A 132 13.25 17.88 -14.80
N GLN A 133 12.15 18.62 -14.62
CA GLN A 133 11.98 19.46 -13.43
C GLN A 133 11.71 18.61 -12.18
N GLU A 134 10.86 17.57 -12.29
CA GLU A 134 10.66 16.60 -11.22
C GLU A 134 11.95 15.86 -10.89
N ARG A 135 12.68 15.43 -11.93
CA ARG A 135 14.01 14.80 -11.80
C ARG A 135 14.98 15.69 -11.03
N ALA A 136 15.15 16.95 -11.45
CA ALA A 136 16.06 17.89 -10.80
C ALA A 136 15.66 18.17 -9.33
N ARG A 137 14.36 18.23 -9.04
CA ARG A 137 13.84 18.42 -7.68
C ARG A 137 14.13 17.21 -6.80
N ALA A 138 13.94 16.00 -7.32
CA ALA A 138 14.25 14.76 -6.62
C ALA A 138 15.73 14.64 -6.27
N VAL A 139 16.63 14.99 -7.20
CA VAL A 139 18.09 15.01 -6.94
C VAL A 139 18.42 15.96 -5.79
N LYS A 140 17.82 17.16 -5.76
CA LYS A 140 17.99 18.12 -4.65
C LYS A 140 17.47 17.60 -3.30
N MET A 141 16.49 16.70 -3.33
CA MET A 141 15.93 16.04 -2.14
C MET A 141 16.76 14.83 -1.67
N GLY A 142 17.90 14.54 -2.32
CA GLY A 142 18.79 13.43 -1.95
C GLY A 142 18.30 12.05 -2.42
N VAL A 143 17.40 12.02 -3.40
CA VAL A 143 16.93 10.78 -4.02
C VAL A 143 18.09 10.14 -4.81
N LYS A 144 18.24 8.80 -4.71
CA LYS A 144 19.26 8.02 -5.44
C LYS A 144 19.02 8.11 -6.96
N ALA A 145 19.94 7.58 -7.77
CA ALA A 145 19.83 7.57 -9.23
C ALA A 145 18.46 7.07 -9.71
N GLU A 146 17.97 7.58 -10.84
CA GLU A 146 16.60 7.37 -11.33
C GLU A 146 16.17 5.90 -11.39
N ASP A 147 17.07 5.00 -11.78
CA ASP A 147 16.78 3.56 -11.89
C ASP A 147 16.95 2.77 -10.59
N THR A 148 17.16 3.46 -9.47
CA THR A 148 17.32 2.80 -8.19
C THR A 148 16.01 2.13 -7.77
N VAL A 149 16.09 0.83 -7.52
CA VAL A 149 15.01 0.10 -6.83
C VAL A 149 15.20 0.28 -5.33
N TYR A 150 14.21 0.92 -4.71
CA TYR A 150 14.09 1.10 -3.27
C TYR A 150 13.40 -0.13 -2.69
N GLY A 151 14.03 -0.79 -1.72
CA GLY A 151 13.38 -1.83 -0.93
C GLY A 151 12.48 -1.24 0.15
N THR A 152 11.78 -2.11 0.88
CA THR A 152 10.87 -1.70 1.96
C THR A 152 11.60 -0.88 3.03
N ASP A 153 12.83 -1.31 3.37
CA ASP A 153 13.67 -0.63 4.34
C ASP A 153 14.35 0.63 3.79
N ASP A 154 14.39 0.87 2.47
CA ASP A 154 14.80 2.17 1.94
C ASP A 154 13.65 3.20 2.06
N LEU A 155 12.41 2.74 1.91
CA LEU A 155 11.20 3.57 1.93
C LEU A 155 10.76 3.91 3.36
N ALA A 156 10.82 2.94 4.28
CA ALA A 156 10.40 3.08 5.67
C ALA A 156 11.40 2.38 6.61
N ARG A 157 12.34 3.15 7.16
CA ARG A 157 13.41 2.68 8.06
C ARG A 157 12.94 2.57 9.50
N GLY A 158 13.74 1.88 10.32
CA GLY A 158 13.54 1.81 11.77
C GLY A 158 12.23 1.15 12.21
N ASP A 159 11.77 1.52 13.40
CA ASP A 159 10.48 1.11 13.95
C ASP A 159 9.36 2.00 13.42
N VAL A 160 8.34 1.38 12.84
CA VAL A 160 7.22 2.08 12.20
C VAL A 160 5.88 1.63 12.79
N MET A 161 4.92 2.55 12.78
CA MET A 161 3.53 2.31 13.12
C MET A 161 2.64 2.82 11.98
N PHE A 162 1.69 2.00 11.60
CA PHE A 162 0.69 2.31 10.59
C PHE A 162 -0.70 2.31 11.23
N ALA A 163 -1.54 3.26 10.84
CA ALA A 163 -2.94 3.30 11.23
C ALA A 163 -3.78 3.77 10.03
N ALA A 164 -4.91 3.12 9.81
CA ALA A 164 -5.88 3.51 8.80
C ALA A 164 -7.31 3.24 9.29
N THR A 165 -8.26 4.05 8.82
CA THR A 165 -9.68 3.92 9.12
C THR A 165 -10.45 3.95 7.80
N GLY A 166 -11.42 3.06 7.62
CA GLY A 166 -12.24 3.03 6.42
C GLY A 166 -13.19 4.22 6.36
N VAL A 167 -13.15 4.97 5.26
CA VAL A 167 -14.07 6.08 5.00
C VAL A 167 -15.30 5.57 4.27
N THR A 168 -15.09 4.99 3.09
CA THR A 168 -16.10 4.24 2.33
C THR A 168 -15.89 2.74 2.51
N LYS A 169 -16.89 1.94 2.13
CA LYS A 169 -16.76 0.48 2.14
C LYS A 169 -15.60 0.08 1.23
N GLY A 170 -14.50 -0.35 1.84
CA GLY A 170 -13.33 -0.85 1.17
C GLY A 170 -13.20 -2.35 1.33
N TYR A 171 -12.14 -2.88 0.74
CA TYR A 171 -11.80 -4.29 0.84
C TYR A 171 -10.91 -4.61 2.03
N LEU A 172 -10.20 -3.60 2.54
CA LEU A 172 -9.39 -3.73 3.75
C LEU A 172 -10.19 -3.39 5.01
N LEU A 173 -11.05 -2.37 4.95
CA LEU A 173 -11.81 -1.84 6.08
C LEU A 173 -13.23 -1.44 5.66
N ASP A 174 -14.17 -1.64 6.58
CA ASP A 174 -15.52 -1.07 6.51
C ASP A 174 -15.49 0.45 6.55
N GLY A 175 -16.37 1.05 5.73
CA GLY A 175 -16.61 2.48 5.75
C GLY A 175 -17.36 2.92 7.00
N VAL A 176 -17.38 4.24 7.23
CA VAL A 176 -18.15 4.84 8.32
C VAL A 176 -19.64 4.57 8.12
N ARG A 177 -20.30 4.03 9.16
CA ARG A 177 -21.75 3.77 9.15
C ARG A 177 -22.44 4.60 10.24
N PHE A 178 -23.28 5.53 9.83
CA PHE A 178 -24.07 6.35 10.76
C PHE A 178 -25.31 5.60 11.25
N PHE A 179 -25.71 5.89 12.49
CA PHE A 179 -26.98 5.48 13.08
C PHE A 179 -27.54 6.66 13.91
N GLY A 180 -28.74 6.51 14.48
CA GLY A 180 -29.55 7.61 15.02
C GLY A 180 -28.78 8.65 15.86
N ASP A 181 -27.92 8.22 16.77
CA ASP A 181 -27.15 9.08 17.68
C ASP A 181 -25.64 8.87 17.57
N GLY A 182 -25.13 8.34 16.46
CA GLY A 182 -23.72 7.96 16.39
C GLY A 182 -23.21 7.43 15.06
N ALA A 183 -22.00 6.87 15.11
CA ALA A 183 -21.37 6.22 13.97
C ALA A 183 -20.54 5.01 14.39
N LYS A 184 -20.37 4.04 13.48
CA LYS A 184 -19.41 2.94 13.60
C LYS A 184 -18.26 3.14 12.63
N THR A 185 -17.04 2.83 13.09
CA THR A 185 -15.82 2.88 12.27
C THR A 185 -15.03 1.60 12.46
N GLU A 186 -14.40 1.13 11.39
CA GLU A 186 -13.40 0.07 11.45
C GLU A 186 -12.02 0.64 11.12
N SER A 187 -11.03 0.31 11.96
CA SER A 187 -9.65 0.76 11.79
C SER A 187 -8.68 -0.40 11.94
N ILE A 188 -7.53 -0.30 11.28
CA ILE A 188 -6.38 -1.18 11.51
C ILE A 188 -5.22 -0.37 12.07
N VAL A 189 -4.55 -0.92 13.07
CA VAL A 189 -3.35 -0.34 13.69
C VAL A 189 -2.27 -1.41 13.79
N MET A 190 -1.08 -1.12 13.25
CA MET A 190 0.02 -2.08 13.15
C MET A 190 1.33 -1.45 13.63
N ARG A 191 2.20 -2.23 14.26
CA ARG A 191 3.50 -1.78 14.78
C ARG A 191 4.60 -2.78 14.44
N SER A 192 5.63 -2.35 13.71
CA SER A 192 6.73 -3.23 13.29
C SER A 192 7.51 -3.79 14.48
N LYS A 193 7.79 -2.97 15.50
CA LYS A 193 8.57 -3.38 16.68
C LYS A 193 7.96 -4.58 17.42
N SER A 194 6.64 -4.60 17.53
CA SER A 194 5.90 -5.65 18.26
C SER A 194 5.27 -6.71 17.35
N GLY A 195 5.25 -6.50 16.03
CA GLY A 195 4.49 -7.32 15.08
C GLY A 195 2.97 -7.31 15.28
N THR A 196 2.44 -6.57 16.28
CA THR A 196 1.03 -6.59 16.62
C THR A 196 0.20 -5.87 15.56
N VAL A 197 -0.82 -6.56 15.05
CA VAL A 197 -1.90 -6.03 14.23
C VAL A 197 -3.17 -5.96 15.09
N ARG A 198 -3.83 -4.82 15.11
CA ARG A 198 -5.11 -4.60 15.80
C ARG A 198 -6.15 -4.17 14.78
N VAL A 199 -7.26 -4.89 14.73
CA VAL A 199 -8.48 -4.41 14.08
C VAL A 199 -9.37 -3.83 15.18
N ILE A 200 -9.79 -2.59 15.02
CA ILE A 200 -10.53 -1.82 16.01
C ILE A 200 -11.89 -1.46 15.43
N ASN A 201 -12.93 -2.08 15.99
CA ASN A 201 -14.31 -1.72 15.74
C ASN A 201 -14.79 -0.77 16.84
N ALA A 202 -15.08 0.47 16.47
CA ALA A 202 -15.50 1.50 17.43
C ALA A 202 -16.94 1.95 17.15
N THR A 203 -17.72 2.09 18.23
CA THR A 203 -19.04 2.72 18.22
C THR A 203 -18.92 4.08 18.91
N HIS A 204 -19.24 5.14 18.17
CA HIS A 204 -19.15 6.52 18.62
C HIS A 204 -20.56 7.02 18.92
N HIS A 205 -20.86 7.36 20.18
CA HIS A 205 -22.13 7.98 20.58
C HIS A 205 -21.96 9.50 20.67
N PHE A 206 -22.61 10.25 19.79
CA PHE A 206 -22.40 11.71 19.67
C PHE A 206 -23.06 12.52 20.79
N ASN A 207 -24.05 11.96 21.48
CA ASN A 207 -24.71 12.56 22.63
C ASN A 207 -23.79 12.68 23.88
N THR A 208 -22.82 11.80 24.00
CA THR A 208 -21.88 11.73 25.14
C THR A 208 -20.45 12.08 24.73
N LYS A 209 -20.16 12.10 23.42
CA LYS A 209 -18.85 12.51 22.91
C LYS A 209 -18.59 13.99 23.24
N PRO A 210 -17.41 14.34 23.77
CA PRO A 210 -17.07 15.74 24.02
C PRO A 210 -17.22 16.55 22.73
N LYS A 211 -17.93 17.67 22.79
CA LYS A 211 -17.97 18.64 21.69
C LYS A 211 -16.62 19.33 21.64
N TYR A 212 -15.75 18.90 20.74
CA TYR A 212 -14.49 19.60 20.47
C TYR A 212 -14.76 20.77 19.52
N SER A 213 -14.33 21.99 19.88
CA SER A 213 -14.58 23.22 19.12
C SER A 213 -14.08 23.16 17.67
N TRP A 214 -13.02 22.40 17.39
CA TRP A 214 -12.49 22.22 16.03
C TRP A 214 -13.34 21.28 15.15
N ALA A 215 -14.22 20.46 15.75
CA ALA A 215 -15.00 19.46 15.01
C ALA A 215 -16.30 20.01 14.42
N THR A 216 -16.77 21.17 14.89
CA THR A 216 -18.05 21.76 14.44
C THR A 216 -17.91 22.77 13.31
N GLY A 217 -16.70 23.23 12.99
CA GLY A 217 -16.50 24.31 11.99
C GLY A 217 -17.23 25.62 12.32
N LEU A 218 -17.84 25.68 13.49
CA LEU A 218 -18.48 26.85 14.08
C LEU A 218 -17.45 27.45 15.02
N GLU A 219 -16.88 28.59 14.63
CA GLU A 219 -16.11 29.43 15.54
C GLU A 219 -16.97 29.86 16.75
N PRO A 220 -16.32 30.20 17.89
CA PRO A 220 -16.99 30.44 19.17
C PRO A 220 -18.11 31.49 19.14
#